data_AF-A0A317I5M3-F1
#
_entry.id   AF-A0A317I5M3-F1
#
_cell.length_a   1.000
_cell.length_b   1.000
_cell.length_c   1.000
_cell.angle_alpha   90.00
_cell.angle_beta   90.00
_cell.angle_gamma   90.00
#
_symmetry.space_group_name_H-M   'P 1'
#
loop_
_entity.id
_entity.type
_entity.pdbx_description
1 polymer ?
#
loop_
_entity_poly.entity_id
_entity_poly.type
_entity_poly.pdbx_seq_one_letter_code
_entity_poly.pdbx_strand_id
1 'polypeptide(L)'
;MRPRIYKSPYLSIARPLGGVICLLVWAVVGFAGQTSRVVVRDDMRPAHKTELLEKLRAITGWRELSFDRNGFLVTGEVDSAGSESARALIASAIHGNQLIVLEDATDRADVAFCRVVPGRTTGSSVSPIPIFVVLIDFRDFQHVTGDARARAAFDVGWGFLHELDHVVSQSKDAENMSAAGECEDHINQMRRELGLPVRSTYFFSSLPVKTDPNFITRLVRLGFTESDPSHRRPKHYWLVWDAALVGGIDERSLTALIRSADSK
;
A
#
# COMPACT_ATOMS: atom_id res chain seq x y z
N MET A 1 -29.20 10.44 3.72
CA MET A 1 -27.85 11.05 3.88
C MET A 1 -26.90 10.35 2.92
N ARG A 2 -26.30 11.06 1.95
CA ARG A 2 -25.26 10.48 1.07
C ARG A 2 -23.89 10.69 1.74
N PRO A 3 -23.08 9.63 1.93
CA PRO A 3 -21.73 9.78 2.46
C PRO A 3 -20.86 10.61 1.50
N ARG A 4 -20.06 11.54 2.01
CA ARG A 4 -19.02 12.22 1.22
C ARG A 4 -17.73 11.40 1.30
N ILE A 5 -17.08 11.27 0.15
CA ILE A 5 -15.94 10.39 -0.15
C ILE A 5 -14.73 11.30 -0.42
N TYR A 6 -13.52 10.96 0.02
CA TYR A 6 -12.39 11.90 0.02
C TYR A 6 -11.01 11.26 -0.20
N LYS A 7 -10.03 12.12 -0.57
CA LYS A 7 -8.71 11.69 -1.06
C LYS A 7 -7.94 10.77 -0.11
N SER A 8 -7.55 9.58 -0.60
CA SER A 8 -6.66 8.65 0.10
C SER A 8 -5.26 9.25 0.04
N PRO A 9 -4.49 9.23 1.13
CA PRO A 9 -3.20 9.94 1.24
C PRO A 9 -2.10 9.48 0.25
N TYR A 10 -2.34 8.44 -0.54
CA TYR A 10 -1.40 7.91 -1.53
C TYR A 10 -1.08 8.87 -2.71
N LEU A 11 -1.91 9.87 -2.98
CA LEU A 11 -1.66 10.83 -4.06
C LEU A 11 -1.23 12.21 -3.54
N SER A 12 0.04 12.31 -3.16
CA SER A 12 0.81 13.48 -3.55
C SER A 12 2.28 13.12 -3.72
N ILE A 13 2.74 13.10 -4.98
CA ILE A 13 4.02 13.72 -5.28
C ILE A 13 3.84 15.19 -4.93
N ALA A 14 3.89 15.51 -3.63
CA ALA A 14 3.81 16.86 -3.15
C ALA A 14 4.98 17.61 -3.77
N ARG A 15 4.70 18.74 -4.43
CA ARG A 15 5.75 19.74 -4.66
C ARG A 15 6.42 19.98 -3.31
N PRO A 16 7.76 19.87 -3.20
CA PRO A 16 8.43 19.91 -1.91
C PRO A 16 8.27 21.29 -1.29
N LEU A 17 7.32 21.43 -0.37
CA LEU A 17 7.30 22.56 0.56
C LEU A 17 8.19 22.17 1.74
N GLY A 18 9.45 22.61 1.66
CA GLY A 18 10.35 22.84 2.79
C GLY A 18 10.52 21.70 3.80
N GLY A 19 11.35 20.72 3.47
CA GLY A 19 11.78 19.67 4.40
C GLY A 19 12.03 18.34 3.70
N VAL A 20 13.02 18.29 2.80
CA VAL A 20 13.42 17.03 2.17
C VAL A 20 14.13 16.20 3.25
N ILE A 21 13.40 15.29 3.89
CA ILE A 21 14.00 14.22 4.69
C ILE A 21 14.79 13.35 3.70
N CYS A 22 16.10 13.51 3.74
CA CYS A 22 17.03 12.85 2.85
C CYS A 22 17.33 11.46 3.44
N LEU A 23 16.68 10.41 2.91
CA LEU A 23 17.02 9.04 3.29
C LEU A 23 18.31 8.65 2.55
N LEU A 24 19.41 8.63 3.30
CA LEU A 24 20.72 8.19 2.81
C LEU A 24 20.72 6.66 2.83
N VAL A 25 20.74 6.05 1.64
CA VAL A 25 21.02 4.62 1.49
C VAL A 25 22.52 4.45 1.59
N TRP A 26 23.03 3.99 2.73
CA TRP A 26 24.43 3.64 2.89
C TRP A 26 24.78 2.50 1.92
N ALA A 27 25.95 2.62 1.30
CA ALA A 27 26.40 1.85 0.15
C ALA A 27 26.01 0.37 0.21
N VAL A 28 24.97 -0.01 -0.54
CA VAL A 28 24.71 -1.41 -0.86
C VAL A 28 25.89 -1.89 -1.69
N VAL A 29 26.76 -2.67 -1.07
CA VAL A 29 28.02 -3.15 -1.63
C VAL A 29 27.73 -4.04 -2.85
N GLY A 30 28.30 -3.68 -4.01
CA GLY A 30 28.51 -4.55 -5.19
C GLY A 30 27.28 -5.31 -5.73
N PHE A 31 26.44 -4.66 -6.55
CA PHE A 31 25.33 -5.32 -7.27
C PHE A 31 25.75 -6.24 -8.43
N ALA A 32 27.05 -6.45 -8.68
CA ALA A 32 27.53 -7.29 -9.77
C ALA A 32 27.25 -8.77 -9.46
N GLY A 33 26.17 -9.32 -10.05
CA GLY A 33 25.76 -10.73 -9.89
C GLY A 33 24.48 -10.94 -9.09
N GLN A 34 23.84 -9.88 -8.58
CA GLN A 34 22.53 -9.95 -7.93
C GLN A 34 21.43 -10.13 -8.98
N THR A 35 20.57 -11.14 -8.82
CA THR A 35 19.47 -11.44 -9.74
C THR A 35 18.19 -10.68 -9.44
N SER A 36 18.06 -10.16 -8.21
CA SER A 36 16.89 -9.43 -7.73
C SER A 36 17.16 -7.94 -7.56
N ARG A 37 16.13 -7.13 -7.80
CA ARG A 37 16.13 -5.68 -7.62
C ARG A 37 15.21 -5.18 -6.51
N VAL A 38 14.61 -6.09 -5.75
CA VAL A 38 13.82 -5.75 -4.57
C VAL A 38 14.65 -6.15 -3.35
N VAL A 39 14.96 -5.19 -2.48
CA VAL A 39 15.82 -5.39 -1.31
C VAL A 39 15.16 -4.82 -0.07
N VAL A 40 15.26 -5.52 1.06
CA VAL A 40 14.84 -5.02 2.37
C VAL A 40 16.02 -4.48 3.15
N ARG A 41 15.83 -3.35 3.83
CA ARG A 41 16.86 -2.81 4.72
C ARG A 41 17.10 -3.72 5.92
N ASP A 42 18.33 -3.67 6.44
CA ASP A 42 18.75 -4.46 7.60
C ASP A 42 17.97 -4.09 8.88
N ASP A 43 17.54 -2.83 8.99
CA ASP A 43 16.81 -2.29 10.13
C ASP A 43 15.32 -2.66 10.17
N MET A 44 14.74 -3.23 9.10
CA MET A 44 13.37 -3.72 9.14
C MET A 44 13.27 -4.91 10.12
N ARG A 45 12.33 -4.79 11.07
CA ARG A 45 12.12 -5.80 12.12
C ARG A 45 11.85 -7.19 11.54
N PRO A 46 12.42 -8.27 12.13
CA PRO A 46 12.19 -9.63 11.65
C PRO A 46 10.71 -10.02 11.58
N ALA A 47 9.90 -9.62 12.58
CA ALA A 47 8.47 -9.89 12.61
C ALA A 47 7.73 -9.27 11.40
N HIS A 48 8.13 -8.07 10.98
CA HIS A 48 7.54 -7.36 9.85
C HIS A 48 7.96 -7.97 8.51
N LYS A 49 9.23 -8.42 8.40
CA LYS A 49 9.68 -9.22 7.26
C LYS A 49 8.83 -10.50 7.11
N THR A 50 8.63 -11.21 8.22
CA THR A 50 7.80 -12.42 8.24
C THR A 50 6.36 -12.14 7.86
N GLU A 51 5.74 -11.12 8.46
CA GLU A 51 4.35 -10.75 8.17
C GLU A 51 4.16 -10.41 6.68
N LEU A 52 5.02 -9.54 6.12
CA LEU A 52 4.97 -9.19 4.70
C LEU A 52 5.11 -10.43 3.82
N LEU A 53 6.11 -11.28 4.07
CA LEU A 53 6.33 -12.49 3.27
C LEU A 53 5.15 -13.46 3.36
N GLU A 54 4.58 -13.67 4.55
CA GLU A 54 3.40 -14.51 4.72
C GLU A 54 2.21 -14.00 3.90
N LYS A 55 1.95 -12.69 3.93
CA LYS A 55 0.89 -12.08 3.11
C LYS A 55 1.15 -12.24 1.62
N LEU A 56 2.38 -11.97 1.18
CA LEU A 56 2.74 -12.10 -0.23
C LEU A 56 2.68 -13.55 -0.71
N ARG A 57 3.11 -14.53 0.09
CA ARG A 57 2.95 -15.96 -0.24
C ARG A 57 1.47 -16.33 -0.39
N ALA A 58 0.62 -15.88 0.52
CA ALA A 58 -0.82 -16.12 0.44
C ALA A 58 -1.46 -15.49 -0.83
N ILE A 59 -1.02 -14.29 -1.23
CA ILE A 59 -1.53 -13.59 -2.41
C ILE A 59 -1.01 -14.24 -3.71
N THR A 60 0.29 -14.53 -3.76
CA THR A 60 0.98 -14.97 -4.99
C THR A 60 0.93 -16.47 -5.22
N GLY A 61 0.76 -17.27 -4.16
CA GLY A 61 0.93 -18.71 -4.21
C GLY A 61 2.40 -19.17 -4.26
N TRP A 62 3.39 -18.30 -4.05
CA TRP A 62 4.77 -18.77 -3.87
C TRP A 62 4.93 -19.49 -2.53
N ARG A 63 5.44 -20.72 -2.54
CA ARG A 63 5.80 -21.44 -1.30
C ARG A 63 7.07 -20.85 -0.69
N GLU A 64 8.03 -20.55 -1.55
CA GLU A 64 9.39 -20.16 -1.18
C GLU A 64 9.66 -18.70 -1.58
N LEU A 65 8.84 -17.77 -1.11
CA LEU A 65 9.16 -16.34 -1.19
C LEU A 65 9.95 -15.94 0.05
N SER A 66 11.17 -15.42 -0.06
CA SER A 66 11.95 -15.02 1.13
C SER A 66 12.92 -13.88 0.82
N PHE A 67 13.55 -13.32 1.85
CA PHE A 67 14.71 -12.46 1.68
C PHE A 67 15.98 -13.29 1.88
N ASP A 68 16.95 -13.15 0.97
CA ASP A 68 18.25 -13.80 1.10
C ASP A 68 19.08 -13.16 2.24
N ARG A 69 20.30 -13.68 2.46
CA ARG A 69 21.22 -13.16 3.48
C ARG A 69 21.64 -11.70 3.29
N ASN A 70 21.45 -11.15 2.09
CA ASN A 70 21.77 -9.78 1.73
C ASN A 70 20.51 -8.90 1.66
N GLY A 71 19.35 -9.43 2.07
CA GLY A 71 18.07 -8.73 2.05
C GLY A 71 17.34 -8.73 0.71
N PHE A 72 17.82 -9.40 -0.33
CA PHE A 72 17.15 -9.41 -1.63
C PHE A 72 15.97 -10.38 -1.65
N LEU A 73 14.86 -9.95 -2.22
CA LEU A 73 13.69 -10.79 -2.41
C LEU A 73 14.00 -11.88 -3.43
N VAL A 74 13.85 -13.13 -3.01
CA VAL A 74 14.04 -14.32 -3.84
C VAL A 74 12.73 -15.11 -3.90
N THR A 75 12.45 -15.64 -5.08
CA THR A 75 11.27 -16.46 -5.39
C THR A 75 11.72 -17.89 -5.69
N GLY A 76 11.05 -18.88 -5.10
CA GLY A 76 11.21 -20.28 -5.45
C GLY A 76 9.95 -20.85 -6.11
N GLU A 77 9.55 -22.05 -5.68
CA GLU A 77 8.45 -22.78 -6.30
C GLU A 77 7.08 -22.10 -6.12
N VAL A 78 6.25 -22.23 -7.16
CA VAL A 78 4.89 -21.71 -7.24
C VAL A 78 3.89 -22.85 -7.00
N ASP A 79 2.93 -22.64 -6.12
CA ASP A 79 1.74 -23.48 -6.05
C ASP A 79 0.77 -23.20 -7.21
N SER A 80 -0.09 -24.16 -7.54
CA SER A 80 -1.17 -23.95 -8.52
C SER A 80 -2.24 -22.94 -8.07
N ALA A 81 -2.19 -22.48 -6.81
CA ALA A 81 -3.06 -21.46 -6.25
C ALA A 81 -2.41 -20.06 -6.30
N GLY A 82 -3.16 -19.01 -5.95
CA GLY A 82 -2.65 -17.64 -5.90
C GLY A 82 -2.92 -16.82 -7.17
N SER A 83 -2.64 -15.51 -7.09
CA SER A 83 -2.81 -14.57 -8.20
C SER A 83 -1.62 -14.62 -9.17
N GLU A 84 -1.91 -14.93 -10.42
CA GLU A 84 -0.95 -14.89 -11.52
C GLU A 84 -0.46 -13.46 -11.77
N SER A 85 -1.38 -12.49 -11.76
CA SER A 85 -1.05 -11.09 -11.95
C SER A 85 -0.12 -10.56 -10.85
N ALA A 86 -0.32 -10.99 -9.59
CA ALA A 86 0.57 -10.61 -8.50
C ALA A 86 1.98 -11.20 -8.66
N ARG A 87 2.09 -12.46 -9.12
CA ARG A 87 3.38 -13.08 -9.44
C ARG A 87 4.09 -12.33 -10.56
N ALA A 88 3.36 -11.97 -11.63
CA ALA A 88 3.91 -11.23 -12.76
C ALA A 88 4.45 -9.85 -12.33
N LEU A 89 3.74 -9.14 -11.44
CA LEU A 89 4.18 -7.86 -10.90
C LEU A 89 5.48 -8.00 -10.09
N ILE A 90 5.54 -8.96 -9.16
CA ILE A 90 6.76 -9.18 -8.35
C ILE A 90 7.93 -9.66 -9.22
N ALA A 91 7.71 -10.55 -10.19
CA ALA A 91 8.75 -10.97 -11.12
C ALA A 91 9.31 -9.79 -11.94
N SER A 92 8.42 -8.90 -12.38
CA SER A 92 8.80 -7.67 -13.08
C SER A 92 9.59 -6.71 -12.19
N ALA A 93 9.23 -6.61 -10.91
CA ALA A 93 10.02 -5.84 -9.94
C ALA A 93 11.40 -6.44 -9.70
N ILE A 94 11.51 -7.77 -9.55
CA ILE A 94 12.77 -8.49 -9.31
C ILE A 94 13.72 -8.33 -10.50
N HIS A 95 13.22 -8.44 -11.73
CA HIS A 95 14.03 -8.42 -12.95
C HIS A 95 14.07 -7.06 -13.67
N GLY A 96 13.44 -6.04 -13.09
CA GLY A 96 13.33 -4.71 -13.67
C GLY A 96 14.64 -3.91 -13.73
N ASN A 97 14.54 -2.68 -14.21
CA ASN A 97 15.66 -1.74 -14.33
C ASN A 97 15.70 -0.70 -13.20
N GLN A 98 15.00 -0.94 -12.10
CA GLN A 98 14.86 -0.03 -10.96
C GLN A 98 15.22 -0.80 -9.69
N LEU A 99 15.89 -0.16 -8.73
CA LEU A 99 16.15 -0.73 -7.41
C LEU A 99 15.04 -0.31 -6.46
N ILE A 100 14.39 -1.28 -5.81
CA ILE A 100 13.28 -1.06 -4.90
C ILE A 100 13.73 -1.45 -3.49
N VAL A 101 13.76 -0.48 -2.59
CA VAL A 101 14.22 -0.65 -1.22
C VAL A 101 13.01 -0.63 -0.28
N LEU A 102 12.83 -1.69 0.51
CA LEU A 102 11.79 -1.78 1.54
C LEU A 102 12.31 -1.23 2.86
N GLU A 103 11.55 -0.32 3.45
CA GLU A 103 11.87 0.33 4.73
C GLU A 103 10.69 0.22 5.70
N ASP A 104 11.00 -0.14 6.95
CA ASP A 104 10.03 -0.12 8.04
C ASP A 104 9.78 1.32 8.46
N ALA A 105 8.57 1.81 8.19
CA ALA A 105 8.13 3.16 8.48
C ALA A 105 7.06 3.17 9.58
N THR A 106 7.01 2.14 10.41
CA THR A 106 6.02 2.06 11.48
C THR A 106 6.11 3.24 12.44
N ASP A 107 4.95 3.73 12.87
CA ASP A 107 4.78 4.90 13.74
C ASP A 107 5.17 6.23 13.07
N ARG A 108 5.46 6.24 11.75
CA ARG A 108 5.75 7.48 11.04
C ARG A 108 4.47 8.20 10.68
N ALA A 109 4.25 9.34 11.33
CA ALA A 109 3.09 10.19 11.08
C ALA A 109 2.97 10.72 9.63
N ASP A 110 4.00 10.60 8.79
CA ASP A 110 3.98 11.02 7.38
C ASP A 110 3.72 9.88 6.37
N VAL A 111 3.50 8.66 6.85
CA VAL A 111 3.20 7.47 6.03
C VAL A 111 1.84 6.93 6.45
N ALA A 112 0.95 6.73 5.49
CA ALA A 112 -0.37 6.15 5.71
C ALA A 112 -0.40 4.75 5.09
N PHE A 113 -0.31 3.70 5.90
CA PHE A 113 -0.15 2.31 5.48
C PHE A 113 1.14 2.02 4.68
N CYS A 114 1.24 2.54 3.46
CA CYS A 114 2.40 2.42 2.59
C CYS A 114 2.63 3.72 1.81
N ARG A 115 3.85 3.92 1.34
CA ARG A 115 4.19 5.03 0.43
C ARG A 115 5.47 4.74 -0.32
N VAL A 116 5.48 4.98 -1.63
CA VAL A 116 6.72 5.04 -2.41
C VAL A 116 7.29 6.45 -2.51
N VAL A 117 8.62 6.57 -2.36
CA VAL A 117 9.37 7.81 -2.61
C VAL A 117 10.63 7.55 -3.45
N PRO A 118 11.09 8.51 -4.27
CA PRO A 118 12.39 8.39 -4.94
C PRO A 118 13.54 8.34 -3.94
N GLY A 119 14.44 7.36 -4.09
CA GLY A 119 15.68 7.26 -3.34
C GLY A 119 16.81 8.10 -3.93
N ARG A 120 17.86 8.33 -3.14
CA ARG A 120 19.08 9.03 -3.57
C ARG A 120 20.32 8.24 -3.14
N THR A 121 21.31 8.15 -4.03
CA THR A 121 22.62 7.58 -3.71
C THR A 121 23.54 8.63 -3.11
N THR A 122 24.27 8.26 -2.06
CA THR A 122 25.37 9.08 -1.54
C THR A 122 26.66 8.75 -2.29
N GLY A 123 27.12 9.64 -3.17
CA GLY A 123 28.39 9.50 -3.90
C GLY A 123 28.37 10.12 -5.29
N SER A 124 29.56 10.48 -5.81
CA SER A 124 29.73 11.11 -7.12
C SER A 124 29.54 10.17 -8.31
N SER A 125 29.41 8.86 -8.08
CA SER A 125 29.00 7.94 -9.15
C SER A 125 27.49 7.96 -9.25
N VAL A 126 26.98 8.65 -10.28
CA VAL A 126 25.59 8.54 -10.71
C VAL A 126 25.32 7.06 -10.95
N SER A 127 24.64 6.40 -10.00
CA SER A 127 24.09 5.08 -10.27
C SER A 127 23.09 5.27 -11.43
N PRO A 128 23.26 4.57 -12.56
CA PRO A 128 22.33 4.69 -13.68
C PRO A 128 20.95 4.10 -13.37
N ILE A 129 20.81 3.38 -12.25
CA ILE A 129 19.60 2.67 -11.86
C ILE A 129 18.75 3.59 -10.96
N PRO A 130 17.52 3.94 -11.35
CA PRO A 130 16.56 4.62 -10.48
C PRO A 130 16.33 3.84 -9.19
N ILE A 131 16.34 4.53 -8.05
CA ILE A 131 16.06 3.93 -6.75
C ILE A 131 14.71 4.44 -6.26
N PHE A 132 13.89 3.53 -5.77
CA PHE A 132 12.63 3.81 -5.10
C PHE A 132 12.65 3.19 -3.71
N VAL A 133 12.11 3.89 -2.72
CA VAL A 133 11.96 3.40 -1.35
C VAL A 133 10.49 3.22 -1.07
N VAL A 134 10.07 2.00 -0.76
CA VAL A 134 8.73 1.66 -0.31
C VAL A 134 8.73 1.65 1.20
N LEU A 135 8.10 2.67 1.77
CA LEU A 135 7.88 2.86 3.19
C LEU A 135 6.61 2.11 3.59
N ILE A 136 6.66 1.29 4.64
CA ILE A 136 5.51 0.53 5.13
C ILE A 136 5.31 0.81 6.62
N ASP A 137 4.14 1.36 6.99
CA ASP A 137 3.69 1.43 8.37
C ASP A 137 2.85 0.18 8.69
N PHE A 138 3.49 -0.80 9.35
CA PHE A 138 2.84 -2.05 9.71
C PHE A 138 1.76 -1.86 10.79
N ARG A 139 1.90 -0.83 11.64
CA ARG A 139 0.95 -0.57 12.73
C ARG A 139 -0.36 -0.02 12.20
N ASP A 140 -0.34 0.79 11.15
CA ASP A 140 -1.55 1.30 10.51
C ASP A 140 -2.51 0.17 10.09
N PHE A 141 -2.01 -0.95 9.58
CA PHE A 141 -2.83 -2.10 9.21
C PHE A 141 -3.52 -2.77 10.41
N GLN A 142 -2.95 -2.67 11.62
CA GLN A 142 -3.54 -3.21 12.85
C GLN A 142 -4.72 -2.36 13.34
N HIS A 143 -4.79 -1.09 12.93
CA HIS A 143 -5.90 -0.20 13.24
C HIS A 143 -7.12 -0.39 12.32
N VAL A 144 -7.01 -1.23 11.29
CA VAL A 144 -8.10 -1.53 10.36
C VAL A 144 -9.02 -2.62 10.91
N THR A 145 -10.30 -2.29 11.02
CA THR A 145 -11.38 -3.19 11.46
C THR A 145 -12.46 -3.30 10.40
N GLY A 146 -13.48 -4.13 10.62
CA GLY A 146 -14.62 -4.30 9.71
C GLY A 146 -14.77 -5.72 9.20
N ASP A 147 -15.37 -5.85 8.01
CA ASP A 147 -15.72 -7.14 7.42
C ASP A 147 -14.48 -8.02 7.17
N ALA A 148 -14.55 -9.28 7.60
CA ALA A 148 -13.42 -10.22 7.47
C ALA A 148 -12.95 -10.40 6.01
N ARG A 149 -13.89 -10.45 5.05
CA ARG A 149 -13.53 -10.57 3.62
C ARG A 149 -12.85 -9.31 3.08
N ALA A 150 -13.26 -8.12 3.51
CA ALA A 150 -12.59 -6.89 3.13
C ALA A 150 -11.18 -6.79 3.75
N ARG A 151 -11.00 -7.28 5.00
CA ARG A 151 -9.67 -7.33 5.64
C ARG A 151 -8.74 -8.29 4.93
N ALA A 152 -9.23 -9.43 4.45
CA ALA A 152 -8.43 -10.33 3.60
C ALA A 152 -8.01 -9.68 2.26
N ALA A 153 -8.73 -8.65 1.81
CA ALA A 153 -8.46 -7.88 0.60
C ALA A 153 -7.64 -6.59 0.86
N PHE A 154 -7.27 -6.31 2.11
CA PHE A 154 -6.56 -5.09 2.50
C PHE A 154 -5.68 -5.37 3.73
N ASP A 155 -4.42 -5.72 3.46
CA ASP A 155 -3.39 -5.91 4.46
C ASP A 155 -2.04 -5.45 3.89
N VAL A 156 -0.96 -5.65 4.65
CA VAL A 156 0.38 -5.19 4.27
C VAL A 156 0.88 -5.77 2.94
N GLY A 157 0.46 -6.99 2.57
CA GLY A 157 0.81 -7.57 1.28
C GLY A 157 0.16 -6.80 0.13
N TRP A 158 -1.12 -6.47 0.27
CA TRP A 158 -1.84 -5.64 -0.72
C TRP A 158 -1.29 -4.22 -0.80
N GLY A 159 -0.95 -3.61 0.34
CA GLY A 159 -0.33 -2.30 0.39
C GLY A 159 1.03 -2.28 -0.31
N PHE A 160 1.88 -3.28 -0.10
CA PHE A 160 3.15 -3.40 -0.80
C PHE A 160 2.97 -3.57 -2.32
N LEU A 161 2.05 -4.44 -2.76
CA LEU A 161 1.79 -4.64 -4.18
C LEU A 161 1.29 -3.38 -4.88
N HIS A 162 0.48 -2.56 -4.19
CA HIS A 162 0.04 -1.26 -4.68
C HIS A 162 1.22 -0.32 -4.97
N GLU A 163 2.10 -0.13 -3.98
CA GLU A 163 3.29 0.71 -4.18
C GLU A 163 4.24 0.13 -5.25
N LEU A 164 4.32 -1.20 -5.34
CA LEU A 164 5.15 -1.87 -6.33
C LEU A 164 4.65 -1.61 -7.76
N ASP A 165 3.33 -1.60 -7.96
CA ASP A 165 2.71 -1.32 -9.26
C ASP A 165 2.97 0.12 -9.72
N HIS A 166 2.99 1.11 -8.82
CA HIS A 166 3.42 2.47 -9.16
C HIS A 166 4.84 2.53 -9.71
N VAL A 167 5.75 1.71 -9.16
CA VAL A 167 7.15 1.67 -9.56
C VAL A 167 7.33 0.94 -10.89
N VAL A 168 6.77 -0.26 -10.99
CA VAL A 168 6.97 -1.17 -12.13
C VAL A 168 6.16 -0.73 -13.34
N SER A 169 4.86 -0.46 -13.13
CA SER A 169 3.90 -0.18 -14.21
C SER A 169 3.74 1.30 -14.49
N GLN A 170 4.29 2.19 -13.65
CA GLN A 170 4.07 3.64 -13.71
C GLN A 170 2.58 4.02 -13.66
N SER A 171 1.77 3.14 -13.07
CA SER A 171 0.33 3.30 -12.98
C SER A 171 -0.03 4.45 -12.06
N LYS A 172 -1.17 5.08 -12.32
CA LYS A 172 -1.67 6.18 -11.50
C LYS A 172 -2.85 5.77 -10.64
N ASP A 173 -2.86 6.29 -9.43
CA ASP A 173 -4.03 6.31 -8.58
C ASP A 173 -5.18 7.13 -9.18
N ALA A 174 -6.39 6.93 -8.65
CA ALA A 174 -7.54 7.71 -9.06
C ALA A 174 -7.33 9.21 -8.78
N GLU A 175 -7.52 10.03 -9.80
CA GLU A 175 -7.61 11.49 -9.63
C GLU A 175 -9.03 11.93 -9.21
N ASN A 176 -10.04 11.11 -9.52
CA ASN A 176 -11.46 11.42 -9.37
C ASN A 176 -12.18 10.46 -8.41
N MET A 177 -13.17 10.99 -7.69
CA MET A 177 -13.81 10.32 -6.55
C MET A 177 -14.56 9.02 -6.86
N SER A 178 -14.96 8.83 -8.11
CA SER A 178 -15.76 7.68 -8.56
C SER A 178 -14.92 6.54 -9.14
N ALA A 179 -13.63 6.76 -9.38
CA ALA A 179 -12.75 5.76 -9.96
C ALA A 179 -11.92 5.05 -8.90
N ALA A 180 -11.53 3.81 -9.21
CA ALA A 180 -10.49 3.09 -8.50
C ALA A 180 -9.09 3.59 -8.90
N GLY A 181 -8.90 3.93 -10.18
CA GLY A 181 -7.60 4.31 -10.74
C GLY A 181 -6.90 3.12 -11.37
N GLU A 182 -5.93 3.38 -12.24
CA GLU A 182 -5.22 2.34 -13.00
C GLU A 182 -4.50 1.37 -12.07
N CYS A 183 -3.81 1.90 -11.05
CA CYS A 183 -3.10 1.07 -10.09
C CYS A 183 -4.09 0.13 -9.35
N GLU A 184 -5.17 0.69 -8.83
CA GLU A 184 -6.18 -0.11 -8.12
C GLU A 184 -6.92 -1.08 -9.05
N ASP A 185 -7.04 -0.82 -10.34
CA ASP A 185 -7.59 -1.77 -11.31
C ASP A 185 -6.69 -3.00 -11.47
N HIS A 186 -5.36 -2.83 -11.49
CA HIS A 186 -4.41 -3.95 -11.46
C HIS A 186 -4.53 -4.75 -10.15
N ILE A 187 -4.58 -4.07 -9.00
CA ILE A 187 -4.73 -4.75 -7.71
C ILE A 187 -6.09 -5.46 -7.61
N ASN A 188 -7.16 -4.86 -8.14
CA ASN A 188 -8.48 -5.48 -8.19
C ASN A 188 -8.51 -6.71 -9.10
N GLN A 189 -7.73 -6.73 -10.18
CA GLN A 189 -7.56 -7.93 -11.00
C GLN A 189 -6.94 -9.07 -10.16
N MET A 190 -5.88 -8.79 -9.39
CA MET A 190 -5.27 -9.77 -8.49
C MET A 190 -6.26 -10.29 -7.42
N ARG A 191 -7.09 -9.40 -6.86
CA ARG A 191 -8.14 -9.80 -5.90
C ARG A 191 -9.19 -10.71 -6.53
N ARG A 192 -9.61 -10.44 -7.78
CA ARG A 192 -10.57 -11.29 -8.50
C ARG A 192 -10.04 -12.69 -8.73
N GLU A 193 -8.76 -12.82 -9.07
CA GLU A 193 -8.09 -14.12 -9.23
C GLU A 193 -8.13 -14.97 -7.95
N LEU A 194 -8.16 -14.31 -6.78
CA LEU A 194 -8.29 -14.96 -5.48
C LEU A 194 -9.74 -15.08 -4.97
N GLY A 195 -10.73 -14.64 -5.76
CA GLY A 195 -12.12 -14.60 -5.34
C GLY A 195 -12.38 -13.65 -4.16
N LEU A 196 -11.56 -12.61 -4.00
CA LEU A 196 -11.70 -11.61 -2.93
C LEU A 196 -12.57 -10.43 -3.38
N PRO A 197 -13.21 -9.71 -2.44
CA PRO A 197 -13.86 -8.43 -2.74
C PRO A 197 -12.88 -7.43 -3.36
N VAL A 198 -13.34 -6.69 -4.36
CA VAL A 198 -12.57 -5.61 -5.02
C VAL A 198 -12.88 -4.26 -4.39
N ARG A 199 -11.92 -3.34 -4.38
CA ARG A 199 -12.13 -1.98 -3.88
C ARG A 199 -13.03 -1.24 -4.86
N SER A 200 -14.17 -0.74 -4.36
CA SER A 200 -15.20 -0.09 -5.18
C SER A 200 -14.89 1.39 -5.47
N THR A 201 -14.19 2.04 -4.55
CA THR A 201 -13.72 3.42 -4.70
C THR A 201 -12.32 3.54 -4.12
N TYR A 202 -11.46 4.28 -4.79
CA TYR A 202 -10.13 4.57 -4.24
C TYR A 202 -10.20 5.33 -2.91
N PHE A 203 -11.27 6.08 -2.71
CA PHE A 203 -11.39 7.04 -1.65
C PHE A 203 -12.21 6.50 -0.47
N PHE A 204 -11.79 6.82 0.75
CA PHE A 204 -12.56 6.52 1.96
C PHE A 204 -13.63 7.59 2.19
N SER A 205 -14.66 7.27 2.97
CA SER A 205 -15.70 8.22 3.39
C SER A 205 -15.67 8.38 4.90
N SER A 206 -15.94 9.61 5.40
CA SER A 206 -16.08 9.78 6.85
C SER A 206 -17.38 9.12 7.31
N LEU A 207 -17.33 8.51 8.48
CA LEU A 207 -18.52 8.06 9.19
C LEU A 207 -19.00 9.21 10.08
N PRO A 208 -20.27 9.65 9.94
CA PRO A 208 -20.85 10.64 10.82
C PRO A 208 -21.08 10.00 12.19
N VAL A 209 -20.07 10.06 13.05
CA VAL A 209 -20.22 9.76 14.47
C VAL A 209 -20.52 11.08 15.16
N LYS A 210 -21.54 11.13 16.04
CA LYS A 210 -21.76 12.31 16.88
C LYS A 210 -20.48 12.52 17.68
N THR A 211 -19.77 13.59 17.38
CA THR A 211 -18.56 14.00 18.10
C THR A 211 -18.98 14.39 19.51
N ASP A 212 -18.74 13.48 20.45
CA ASP A 212 -18.64 13.88 21.84
C ASP A 212 -17.39 14.76 21.96
N PRO A 213 -17.49 15.98 22.50
CA PRO A 213 -16.37 16.91 22.60
C PRO A 213 -15.17 16.34 23.38
N ASN A 214 -15.35 15.26 24.14
CA ASN A 214 -14.29 14.57 24.87
C ASN A 214 -13.56 13.49 24.05
N PHE A 215 -14.04 13.14 22.84
CA PHE A 215 -13.45 12.10 22.00
C PHE A 215 -13.02 12.64 20.63
N ILE A 216 -11.72 12.52 20.32
CA ILE A 216 -11.11 12.93 19.04
C ILE A 216 -11.16 11.76 18.04
N THR A 217 -12.20 10.93 18.07
CA THR A 217 -12.30 9.79 17.14
C THR A 217 -12.78 10.27 15.78
N ARG A 218 -12.06 9.90 14.72
CA ARG A 218 -12.34 10.31 13.34
C ARG A 218 -12.50 9.08 12.46
N LEU A 219 -13.60 8.37 12.66
CA LEU A 219 -13.86 7.14 11.92
C LEU A 219 -14.07 7.41 10.43
N VAL A 220 -13.33 6.67 9.61
CA VAL A 220 -13.49 6.62 8.17
C VAL A 220 -13.76 5.19 7.74
N ARG A 221 -14.33 5.02 6.55
CA ARG A 221 -14.59 3.71 5.96
C ARG A 221 -14.16 3.60 4.52
N LEU A 222 -13.73 2.40 4.14
CA LEU A 222 -13.41 2.05 2.76
C LEU A 222 -14.30 0.91 2.27
N GLY A 223 -14.86 1.06 1.07
CA GLY A 223 -15.86 0.16 0.51
C GLY A 223 -15.31 -0.85 -0.48
N PHE A 224 -15.69 -2.12 -0.29
CA PHE A 224 -15.39 -3.23 -1.19
C PHE A 224 -16.68 -3.85 -1.73
N THR A 225 -16.59 -4.46 -2.91
CA THR A 225 -17.69 -5.15 -3.57
C THR A 225 -17.25 -6.51 -4.09
N GLU A 226 -18.12 -7.50 -3.99
CA GLU A 226 -17.91 -8.83 -4.56
C GLU A 226 -19.12 -9.18 -5.44
N SER A 227 -18.85 -9.50 -6.70
CA SER A 227 -19.86 -9.96 -7.65
C SER A 227 -19.97 -11.47 -7.54
N ASP A 228 -21.11 -11.94 -7.06
CA ASP A 228 -21.43 -13.37 -6.97
C ASP A 228 -22.40 -13.71 -8.11
N PRO A 229 -22.03 -14.58 -9.07
CA PRO A 229 -22.90 -14.95 -10.20
C PRO A 229 -24.27 -15.49 -9.76
N SER A 230 -24.35 -16.03 -8.55
CA SER A 230 -25.56 -16.60 -7.97
C SER A 230 -26.53 -15.53 -7.44
N HIS A 231 -26.05 -14.29 -7.23
CA HIS A 231 -26.81 -13.21 -6.65
C HIS A 231 -27.05 -12.09 -7.67
N ARG A 232 -28.28 -11.59 -7.76
CA ARG A 232 -28.63 -10.46 -8.65
C ARG A 232 -27.98 -9.12 -8.23
N ARG A 233 -27.45 -9.01 -7.02
CA ARG A 233 -26.87 -7.77 -6.48
C ARG A 233 -25.48 -8.06 -5.90
N PRO A 234 -24.51 -7.16 -6.11
CA PRO A 234 -23.18 -7.30 -5.51
C PRO A 234 -23.27 -7.24 -3.99
N LYS A 235 -22.43 -8.03 -3.32
CA LYS A 235 -22.24 -7.95 -1.87
C LYS A 235 -21.31 -6.80 -1.56
N HIS A 236 -21.62 -6.02 -0.52
CA HIS A 236 -20.83 -4.87 -0.09
C HIS A 236 -20.17 -5.18 1.24
N TYR A 237 -18.89 -4.80 1.36
CA TYR A 237 -18.08 -4.97 2.56
C TYR A 237 -17.41 -3.65 2.91
N TRP A 238 -17.10 -3.45 4.19
CA TRP A 238 -16.53 -2.22 4.71
C TRP A 238 -15.32 -2.50 5.59
N LEU A 239 -14.29 -1.69 5.40
CA LEU A 239 -13.23 -1.47 6.37
C LEU A 239 -13.48 -0.17 7.10
N VAL A 240 -13.08 -0.11 8.36
CA VAL A 240 -13.22 1.05 9.24
C VAL A 240 -11.95 1.23 10.06
N TRP A 241 -11.46 2.46 10.16
CA TRP A 241 -10.36 2.83 11.07
C TRP A 241 -10.55 4.26 11.57
N ASP A 242 -9.82 4.60 12.63
CA ASP A 242 -9.73 5.97 13.12
C ASP A 242 -8.61 6.70 12.38
N ALA A 243 -8.95 7.75 11.63
CA ALA A 243 -7.99 8.56 10.90
C ALA A 243 -7.02 9.33 11.82
N ALA A 244 -7.30 9.43 13.12
CA ALA A 244 -6.37 9.99 14.10
C ALA A 244 -5.26 9.01 14.52
N LEU A 245 -5.44 7.71 14.26
CA LEU A 245 -4.48 6.65 14.62
C LEU A 245 -3.67 6.14 13.42
N VAL A 246 -4.02 6.54 12.21
CA VAL A 246 -3.33 6.16 10.97
C VAL A 246 -2.53 7.36 10.47
N GLY A 247 -1.26 7.15 10.15
CA GLY A 247 -0.36 8.21 9.70
C GLY A 247 -0.78 8.83 8.37
N GLY A 248 -0.09 9.90 7.95
CA GLY A 248 -0.22 10.55 6.64
C GLY A 248 -1.56 11.26 6.36
N ILE A 249 -2.52 11.20 7.27
CA ILE A 249 -3.82 11.89 7.11
C ILE A 249 -3.72 13.29 7.74
N ASP A 250 -3.37 14.28 6.90
CA ASP A 250 -3.24 15.67 7.34
C ASP A 250 -4.54 16.20 7.99
N GLU A 251 -4.38 16.74 9.20
CA GLU A 251 -5.46 17.29 10.02
C GLU A 251 -6.20 18.44 9.32
N ARG A 252 -5.51 19.24 8.50
CA ARG A 252 -6.13 20.34 7.74
C ARG A 252 -6.96 19.81 6.58
N SER A 253 -6.46 18.81 5.87
CA SER A 253 -7.20 18.08 4.85
C SER A 253 -8.46 17.43 5.44
N LEU A 254 -8.35 16.85 6.63
CA LEU A 254 -9.48 16.23 7.32
C LEU A 254 -10.46 17.26 7.96
N THR A 255 -9.96 18.41 8.41
CA THR A 255 -10.81 19.50 8.95
C THR A 255 -11.56 20.22 7.82
N ALA A 256 -10.93 20.42 6.65
CA ALA A 256 -11.60 20.90 5.45
C ALA A 256 -12.70 19.93 5.00
N LEU A 257 -12.43 18.62 5.12
CA LEU A 257 -13.41 17.54 4.97
C LEU A 257 -14.65 17.77 5.85
N ILE A 258 -14.45 17.89 7.16
CA ILE A 258 -15.52 17.98 8.17
C ILE A 258 -16.32 19.27 8.00
N ARG A 259 -15.64 20.44 7.89
CA ARG A 259 -16.32 21.74 7.74
C ARG A 259 -17.15 21.84 6.46
N SER A 260 -16.73 21.17 5.38
CA SER A 260 -17.52 21.12 4.14
C SER A 260 -18.79 20.28 4.28
N ALA A 261 -18.81 19.31 5.21
CA ALA A 261 -19.95 18.43 5.46
C ALA A 261 -21.04 19.12 6.28
N ASP A 262 -20.67 19.99 7.23
CA ASP A 262 -21.60 20.73 8.12
C ASP A 262 -22.28 21.93 7.44
N SER A 263 -21.76 22.41 6.31
CA SER A 263 -22.29 23.57 5.58
C SER A 263 -23.40 23.24 4.57
N LYS A 264 -24.08 22.09 4.69
CA LYS A 264 -25.23 21.67 3.85
C LYS A 264 -26.29 20.97 4.68
#